data_AF-A0A846BL98-F1
#
_entry.id   AF-A0A846BL98-F1
#
_cell.length_a   1.000
_cell.length_b   1.000
_cell.length_c   1.000
_cell.angle_alpha   90.00
_cell.angle_beta   90.00
_cell.angle_gamma   90.00
#
_symmetry.space_group_name_H-M   'P 1'
#
loop_
_entity.id
_entity.type
_entity.pdbx_description
1 polymer ?
#
loop_
_entity_poly.entity_id
_entity_poly.type
_entity_poly.pdbx_seq_one_letter_code
_entity_poly.pdbx_strand_id
1 'polypeptide(L)' 'MQTQPTVSEHLSPELAQIFLEGLPQNIRNGLEMRAKSMNYPVWAVIEMAIAGYLDSEALSFVDCKPRLD' A
#
# COMPACT_ATOMS: atom_id res chain seq x y z
N MET A 1 25.60 18.57 16.76
CA MET A 1 24.65 17.46 16.98
C MET A 1 23.79 17.37 15.73
N GLN A 2 24.09 16.41 14.83
CA GLN A 2 23.28 16.21 13.63
C GLN A 2 21.98 15.51 14.06
N THR A 3 20.85 16.17 13.87
CA THR A 3 19.53 15.56 13.99
C THR A 3 19.32 14.66 12.79
N GLN A 4 19.72 13.39 12.92
CA GLN A 4 19.22 12.36 12.01
C GLN A 4 17.69 12.31 12.18
N PRO A 5 16.90 12.39 11.09
CA PRO A 5 15.48 12.16 11.19
C PRO A 5 15.29 10.75 11.73
N THR A 6 14.53 10.60 12.81
CA THR A 6 14.03 9.32 13.27
C THR A 6 13.28 8.70 12.10
N VAL A 7 13.92 7.75 11.41
CA VAL A 7 13.29 6.96 10.35
C VAL A 7 12.26 6.11 11.07
N SER A 8 11.00 6.52 10.99
CA SER A 8 9.89 5.65 11.38
C SER A 8 9.98 4.42 10.49
N GLU A 9 10.12 3.24 11.08
CA GLU A 9 10.20 1.97 10.35
C GLU A 9 8.91 1.68 9.57
N HIS A 10 7.82 2.35 9.94
CA HIS A 10 6.50 2.25 9.31
C HIS A 10 5.94 3.59 8.85
N LEU A 11 5.04 3.54 7.86
CA LEU A 11 4.21 4.64 7.39
C LEU A 11 3.29 5.10 8.53
N SER A 12 3.39 6.39 8.88
CA SER A 12 2.52 6.94 9.91
C SER A 12 1.05 6.96 9.43
N PRO A 13 0.06 6.84 10.35
CA PRO A 13 -1.35 6.93 10.00
C PRO A 13 -1.71 8.22 9.25
N GLU A 14 -1.09 9.34 9.62
CA GLU A 14 -1.32 10.65 9.00
C GLU A 14 -0.81 10.68 7.56
N LEU A 15 0.41 10.17 7.33
CA LEU A 15 0.98 10.07 5.99
C LEU A 15 0.22 9.08 5.10
N ALA A 16 -0.27 7.99 5.67
CA ALA A 16 -1.13 7.04 4.97
C ALA A 16 -2.43 7.70 4.50
N GLN A 17 -3.03 8.56 5.32
CA GLN A 17 -4.24 9.30 4.95
C GLN A 17 -3.97 10.28 3.81
N ILE A 18 -2.87 11.06 3.88
CA ILE A 18 -2.47 11.98 2.80
C ILE A 18 -2.18 11.20 1.50
N PHE A 19 -1.51 10.06 1.59
CA PHE A 19 -1.24 9.19 0.45
C PHE A 19 -2.54 8.71 -0.20
N LEU A 20 -3.51 8.22 0.59
CA LEU A 20 -4.82 7.79 0.09
C LEU A 20 -5.58 8.92 -0.61
N GLU A 21 -5.50 10.14 -0.07
CA GLU A 21 -6.16 11.32 -0.64
C GLU A 21 -5.65 11.68 -2.04
N GLY A 22 -4.38 11.41 -2.32
CA GLY A 22 -3.78 11.59 -3.65
C GLY A 22 -4.13 10.49 -4.66
N LEU A 23 -4.71 9.37 -4.24
CA LEU A 23 -5.03 8.25 -5.13
C LEU A 23 -6.40 8.40 -5.80
N PRO A 24 -6.55 7.89 -7.04
CA PRO A 24 -7.84 7.66 -7.67
C PRO A 24 -8.81 6.88 -6.77
N GLN A 25 -10.10 7.24 -6.82
CA GLN A 25 -11.13 6.69 -5.94
C GLN A 25 -11.19 5.16 -5.95
N ASN A 26 -11.02 4.53 -7.12
CA ASN A 26 -11.03 3.07 -7.26
C ASN A 26 -9.88 2.39 -6.49
N ILE A 27 -8.69 2.98 -6.51
CA ILE A 27 -7.51 2.44 -5.78
C ILE A 27 -7.70 2.61 -4.27
N ARG A 28 -8.14 3.80 -3.84
CA ARG A 28 -8.45 4.09 -2.44
C ARG A 28 -9.45 3.10 -1.87
N ASN A 29 -10.57 2.90 -2.57
CA ASN A 29 -11.61 1.97 -2.15
C ASN A 29 -11.07 0.53 -2.06
N GLY A 30 -10.18 0.12 -2.97
CA GLY A 30 -9.54 -1.19 -2.93
C GLY A 30 -8.69 -1.40 -1.68
N LEU A 31 -7.85 -0.43 -1.34
CA LEU A 31 -7.01 -0.46 -0.13
C LEU A 31 -7.84 -0.47 1.15
N GLU A 32 -8.85 0.40 1.25
CA GLU A 32 -9.75 0.46 2.41
C GLU A 32 -10.59 -0.81 2.58
N MET A 33 -11.10 -1.38 1.48
CA MET A 33 -11.85 -2.63 1.50
C MET A 33 -10.96 -3.77 1.99
N ARG A 34 -9.71 -3.84 1.51
CA ARG A 34 -8.76 -4.85 1.96
C ARG A 34 -8.43 -4.70 3.44
N ALA A 35 -8.21 -3.47 3.91
CA ALA A 35 -8.00 -3.15 5.32
C ALA A 35 -9.17 -3.62 6.20
N LYS A 36 -10.41 -3.32 5.79
CA LYS A 36 -11.62 -3.81 6.47
C LYS A 36 -11.69 -5.33 6.48
N SER A 37 -11.43 -5.99 5.36
CA SER A 37 -11.53 -7.45 5.26
C SER A 37 -10.50 -8.20 6.12
N MET A 38 -9.31 -7.60 6.32
CA MET A 38 -8.25 -8.17 7.14
C MET A 38 -8.31 -7.71 8.60
N ASN A 39 -9.22 -6.79 8.92
CA ASN A 39 -9.26 -6.08 10.21
C ASN A 39 -7.91 -5.39 10.56
N TYR A 40 -7.25 -4.82 9.55
CA TYR A 40 -5.95 -4.17 9.68
C TYR A 40 -6.09 -2.66 9.46
N PRO A 41 -5.19 -1.84 10.02
CA PRO A 41 -5.17 -0.43 9.71
C PRO A 41 -4.74 -0.20 8.25
N VAL A 42 -5.26 0.85 7.63
CA VAL A 42 -5.04 1.10 6.20
C VAL A 42 -3.57 1.36 5.87
N TRP A 43 -2.80 1.99 6.78
CA TRP A 43 -1.36 2.19 6.61
C TRP A 43 -0.61 0.86 6.45
N ALA A 44 -0.97 -0.17 7.22
CA ALA A 44 -0.32 -1.48 7.14
C ALA A 44 -0.64 -2.18 5.82
N VAL A 45 -1.87 -2.04 5.32
CA VAL A 45 -2.25 -2.57 4.01
C VAL A 45 -1.51 -1.88 2.87
N ILE A 46 -1.28 -0.57 2.97
CA ILE A 46 -0.47 0.18 2.01
C ILE A 46 0.97 -0.37 2.01
N GLU A 47 1.58 -0.53 3.18
CA GLU A 47 2.93 -1.09 3.29
C GLU A 47 3.02 -2.51 2.73
N MET A 48 2.08 -3.39 3.08
CA MET A 48 2.04 -4.75 2.55
C MET A 48 1.86 -4.78 1.03
N ALA A 49 1.04 -3.88 0.46
CA ALA A 49 0.86 -3.78 -0.98
C ALA A 49 2.14 -3.32 -1.68
N ILE A 50 2.85 -2.35 -1.10
CA ILE A 50 4.13 -1.87 -1.63
C ILE A 50 5.21 -2.94 -1.49
N ALA A 51 5.35 -3.55 -0.31
CA ALA A 51 6.31 -4.63 -0.06
C ALA A 51 6.06 -5.81 -0.99
N GLY A 52 4.79 -6.20 -1.16
CA GLY A 52 4.39 -7.20 -2.14
C GLY A 52 4.80 -6.80 -3.55
N TYR A 53 4.53 -5.57 -4.00
CA TYR A 53 4.94 -5.14 -5.34
C TYR A 53 6.46 -5.08 -5.55
N LEU A 54 7.22 -4.70 -4.51
CA LEU A 54 8.67 -4.58 -4.57
C LEU A 54 9.39 -5.93 -4.44
N ASP A 55 8.73 -6.94 -3.90
CA ASP A 55 9.23 -8.31 -3.89
C ASP A 55 9.27 -8.83 -5.33
N SER A 56 10.48 -9.12 -5.82
CA SER A 56 10.69 -9.60 -7.20
C SER A 56 10.03 -10.94 -7.49
N GLU A 57 9.67 -11.68 -6.44
CA GLU A 57 8.96 -12.95 -6.54
C GLU A 57 7.44 -12.79 -6.46
N ALA A 58 6.93 -11.58 -6.22
CA ALA A 58 5.50 -11.34 -6.19
C ALA A 58 4.89 -11.30 -7.59
N LEU A 59 3.82 -12.08 -7.78
CA LEU A 59 3.06 -12.10 -9.02
C LEU A 59 2.37 -10.75 -9.25
N SER A 60 2.74 -10.09 -10.34
CA SER A 60 2.05 -8.91 -10.85
C SER A 60 0.87 -9.29 -11.76
N PHE A 61 -0.03 -8.35 -12.03
CA PHE A 61 -1.08 -8.54 -13.05
C PHE A 61 -0.53 -8.83 -14.45
N VAL A 62 0.72 -8.44 -14.74
CA VAL A 62 1.40 -8.72 -16.01
C VAL A 62 1.76 -10.22 -16.11
N ASP A 63 2.01 -10.87 -14.97
CA ASP A 63 2.28 -12.31 -14.89
C ASP A 63 1.02 -13.16 -15.09
N CYS A 64 -0.16 -12.59 -14.81
CA CYS A 64 -1.43 -13.28 -14.95
C CYS A 64 -1.87 -13.50 -16.41
N LYS A 65 -1.16 -12.96 -17.42
CA LYS A 65 -1.51 -13.00 -18.86
C LYS A 65 -3.04 -13.00 -19.08
N PRO A 66 -3.76 -11.94 -18.66
CA PRO A 66 -5.20 -11.90 -18.83
C PRO A 66 -5.52 -12.07 -20.32
N ARG A 67 -6.29 -13.10 -20.66
CA ARG A 67 -6.86 -13.22 -22.00
C ARG A 67 -7.86 -12.08 -22.13
N LEU A 68 -7.52 -11.11 -22.97
CA LEU A 68 -8.47 -10.12 -23.47
C LEU A 68 -9.23 -10.82 -24.60
N ASP A 69 -10.43 -11.27 -24.29
CA ASP A 69 -11.46 -11.66 -25.26
C ASP A 69 -12.07 -10.44 -25.96
#